data_AF-A0A0L6WK31-F1
#
_entry.id   AF-A0A0L6WK31-F1
#
_cell.length_a   1.000
_cell.length_b   1.000
_cell.length_c   1.000
_cell.angle_alpha   90.00
_cell.angle_beta   90.00
_cell.angle_gamma   90.00
#
_symmetry.space_group_name_H-M   'P 1'
#
loop_
_entity.id
_entity.type
_entity.pdbx_description
1 polymer ?
#
loop_
_entity_poly.entity_id
_entity_poly.type
_entity_poly.pdbx_seq_one_letter_code
_entity_poly.pdbx_strand_id
1 'polypeptide(L)'
;MVVRDAPVEPWKRLVYESRTTENPDPITILDASTADGPTVGSKRPLSPSNVDYSDPKRLRGSSQAPVPSSVPCLAPEANFMAQNIYQQLDAPVTASLGTGDLFLSEGFRDRWCRCPSCLPPLEAMPCLLVEEETYEPPEDPDSGLSLEELGMRALERLPRDKAIDGIHAFNGMRDDLVKYLRPFAQEGKVVSETDVRDFFASLTETAKKSRR
;
A
#
# COMPACT_ATOMS: atom_id res chain seq x y z
N MET A 1 -2.60 -16.61 -2.18
CA MET A 1 -1.83 -16.57 -3.44
C MET A 1 -2.74 -16.96 -4.60
N VAL A 2 -2.71 -16.20 -5.69
CA VAL A 2 -3.50 -16.46 -6.91
C VAL A 2 -2.53 -16.61 -8.06
N VAL A 3 -2.72 -17.63 -8.90
CA VAL A 3 -1.78 -18.02 -9.95
C VAL A 3 -2.54 -18.34 -11.23
N ARG A 4 -1.91 -18.15 -12.39
CA ARG A 4 -2.36 -18.69 -13.67
C ARG A 4 -1.19 -19.35 -14.39
N ASP A 5 -1.44 -20.43 -15.09
CA ASP A 5 -0.39 -21.20 -15.75
C ASP A 5 -0.04 -20.59 -17.14
N ALA A 6 -0.97 -19.84 -17.73
CA ALA A 6 -0.77 -19.11 -18.99
C ALA A 6 -1.50 -17.74 -18.98
N PRO A 7 -1.09 -16.77 -19.82
CA PRO A 7 -1.71 -15.44 -19.84
C PRO A 7 -3.20 -15.44 -20.20
N VAL A 8 -3.65 -16.45 -20.94
CA VAL A 8 -5.03 -16.59 -21.45
C VAL A 8 -5.90 -17.40 -20.48
N GLU A 9 -5.32 -18.05 -19.47
CA GLU A 9 -6.07 -18.83 -18.49
C GLU A 9 -6.65 -17.96 -17.36
N PRO A 10 -7.81 -18.36 -16.80
CA PRO A 10 -8.37 -17.70 -15.64
C PRO A 10 -7.47 -17.89 -14.41
N TRP A 11 -7.47 -16.88 -13.55
CA TRP A 11 -6.76 -16.91 -12.28
C TRP A 11 -7.35 -17.97 -11.34
N LYS A 12 -6.48 -18.79 -10.74
CA LYS A 12 -6.84 -19.85 -9.78
C LYS A 12 -6.30 -19.49 -8.40
N ARG A 13 -7.11 -19.65 -7.35
CA ARG A 13 -6.65 -19.49 -5.96
C ARG A 13 -5.94 -20.78 -5.54
N LEU A 14 -4.70 -20.66 -5.04
CA LEU A 14 -4.07 -21.79 -4.36
C LEU A 14 -4.76 -21.97 -3.01
N VAL A 15 -5.61 -22.99 -2.90
CA VAL A 15 -6.19 -23.42 -1.63
C VAL A 15 -5.16 -24.33 -0.97
N TYR A 16 -4.59 -23.89 0.15
CA TYR A 16 -3.83 -24.77 1.02
C TYR A 16 -4.84 -25.60 1.81
N GLU A 17 -5.20 -26.77 1.30
CA GLU A 17 -5.91 -27.76 2.11
C GLU A 17 -4.91 -28.35 3.11
N SER A 18 -4.88 -27.78 4.31
CA SER A 18 -4.41 -28.51 5.47
C SER A 18 -5.20 -29.82 5.52
N ARG A 19 -4.52 -30.97 5.41
CA ARG A 19 -5.12 -32.27 5.69
C ARG A 19 -5.61 -32.29 7.14
N THR A 20 -6.85 -31.87 7.34
CA THR A 20 -7.66 -32.20 8.50
C THR A 20 -8.91 -32.83 7.95
N THR A 21 -9.02 -34.12 8.23
CA THR A 21 -10.22 -34.94 8.03
C THR A 21 -11.42 -34.29 8.71
N GLU A 22 -12.59 -34.50 8.10
CA GLU A 22 -13.96 -34.29 8.59
C GLU A 22 -14.71 -33.08 7.97
N ASN A 23 -15.70 -33.46 7.14
CA ASN A 23 -16.80 -32.77 6.45
C ASN A 23 -16.95 -31.23 6.54
N PRO A 24 -17.23 -30.55 5.41
CA PRO A 24 -17.71 -29.18 5.41
C PRO A 24 -19.25 -29.12 5.45
N ASP A 25 -19.81 -28.50 6.47
CA ASP A 25 -21.14 -27.88 6.38
C ASP A 25 -21.02 -26.50 5.71
N PRO A 26 -21.94 -26.09 4.83
CA PRO A 26 -21.87 -24.79 4.17
C PRO A 26 -22.23 -23.66 5.14
N ILE A 27 -21.26 -22.78 5.44
CA ILE A 27 -21.48 -21.57 6.24
C ILE A 27 -22.26 -20.56 5.38
N THR A 28 -23.50 -20.31 5.80
CA THR A 28 -24.36 -19.23 5.26
C THR A 28 -23.96 -17.91 5.92
N ILE A 29 -23.63 -16.90 5.12
CA ILE A 29 -23.28 -15.56 5.59
C ILE A 29 -24.57 -14.81 5.93
N LEU A 30 -24.74 -14.41 7.19
CA LEU A 30 -25.73 -13.42 7.62
C LEU A 30 -25.00 -12.14 8.04
N ASP A 31 -25.35 -11.06 7.36
CA ASP A 31 -24.85 -9.71 7.55
C ASP A 31 -25.65 -9.01 8.66
N ALA A 32 -24.97 -8.39 9.62
CA ALA A 32 -25.60 -7.53 10.62
C ALA A 32 -24.59 -6.51 11.19
N SER A 33 -24.72 -5.27 10.72
CA SER A 33 -24.20 -4.09 11.41
C SER A 33 -25.17 -3.68 12.54
N THR A 34 -24.67 -3.39 13.74
CA THR A 34 -24.85 -2.11 14.50
C THR A 34 -24.36 -2.19 15.96
N ALA A 35 -23.50 -1.21 16.31
CA ALA A 35 -23.33 -0.42 17.54
C ALA A 35 -23.59 -0.96 18.97
N ASP A 36 -22.57 -0.72 19.83
CA ASP A 36 -22.58 0.06 21.10
C ASP A 36 -21.96 -0.61 22.36
N GLY A 37 -20.90 0.04 22.88
CA GLY A 37 -20.76 0.38 24.31
C GLY A 37 -20.09 -0.60 25.30
N PRO A 38 -19.44 -0.11 26.38
CA PRO A 38 -18.19 -0.65 26.92
C PRO A 38 -18.31 -1.29 28.32
N THR A 39 -17.37 -2.15 28.73
CA THR A 39 -17.13 -2.44 30.16
C THR A 39 -15.67 -2.63 30.55
N VAL A 40 -15.39 -2.19 31.78
CA VAL A 40 -14.12 -1.89 32.42
C VAL A 40 -13.60 -3.06 33.26
N GLY A 41 -12.28 -3.29 33.19
CA GLY A 41 -11.40 -3.53 34.35
C GLY A 41 -11.36 -4.92 35.02
N SER A 42 -10.15 -5.49 35.10
CA SER A 42 -9.67 -6.15 36.33
C SER A 42 -8.13 -6.25 36.37
N LYS A 43 -7.58 -5.97 37.55
CA LYS A 43 -6.16 -5.74 37.86
C LYS A 43 -5.40 -7.05 38.14
N ARG A 44 -4.10 -7.02 37.84
CA ARG A 44 -3.04 -8.03 38.11
C ARG A 44 -2.88 -8.36 39.61
N PRO A 45 -2.38 -9.56 39.96
CA PRO A 45 -1.48 -9.72 41.10
C PRO A 45 -0.05 -10.20 40.72
N LEU A 46 0.87 -9.84 41.61
CA LEU A 46 2.33 -9.80 41.50
C LEU A 46 3.03 -11.17 41.58
N SER A 47 4.27 -11.20 41.06
CA SER A 47 5.34 -12.18 41.29
C SER A 47 5.66 -12.40 42.78
N PRO A 48 6.23 -13.56 43.16
CA PRO A 48 7.06 -13.69 44.34
C PRO A 48 8.55 -13.87 44.00
N SER A 49 9.36 -13.29 44.90
CA SER A 49 10.80 -13.10 44.85
C SER A 49 11.62 -14.30 45.40
N ASN A 50 12.87 -14.40 44.90
CA ASN A 50 14.13 -14.84 45.54
C ASN A 50 14.22 -16.12 46.39
N VAL A 51 15.19 -16.96 46.00
CA VAL A 51 16.08 -17.68 46.94
C VAL A 51 17.50 -17.74 46.36
N ASP A 52 18.46 -17.47 47.23
CA ASP A 52 19.91 -17.24 47.03
C ASP A 52 20.74 -18.50 47.40
N TYR A 53 22.07 -18.44 47.17
CA TYR A 53 23.18 -19.34 47.56
C TYR A 53 23.49 -20.55 46.63
N SER A 54 24.71 -20.88 46.19
CA SER A 54 26.09 -20.38 46.43
C SER A 54 27.04 -20.81 45.29
N ASP A 55 28.12 -20.04 45.12
CA ASP A 55 29.32 -20.27 44.29
C ASP A 55 30.15 -21.48 44.79
N PRO A 56 30.96 -22.16 43.95
CA PRO A 56 32.40 -21.97 44.14
C PRO A 56 33.28 -21.90 42.87
N LYS A 57 34.20 -20.92 42.92
CA LYS A 57 35.47 -20.79 42.18
C LYS A 57 36.19 -22.10 41.83
N ARG A 58 36.66 -22.19 40.58
CA ARG A 58 38.05 -22.56 40.25
C ARG A 58 38.50 -22.08 38.86
N LEU A 59 39.60 -21.33 38.83
CA LEU A 59 40.39 -21.00 37.64
C LEU A 59 41.05 -22.25 37.05
N ARG A 60 41.08 -22.36 35.71
CA ARG A 60 42.29 -22.73 34.97
C ARG A 60 42.18 -22.28 33.52
N GLY A 61 43.05 -21.35 33.12
CA GLY A 61 43.25 -21.00 31.73
C GLY A 61 43.84 -22.17 30.95
N SER A 62 43.39 -22.35 29.72
CA SER A 62 44.13 -23.06 28.68
C SER A 62 43.76 -22.45 27.35
N SER A 63 44.77 -21.87 26.71
CA SER A 63 44.78 -21.40 25.33
C SER A 63 44.26 -22.49 24.39
N GLN A 64 43.33 -22.16 23.51
CA GLN A 64 43.12 -22.88 22.26
C GLN A 64 43.11 -21.88 21.10
N ALA A 65 43.99 -22.16 20.15
CA ALA A 65 44.11 -21.56 18.84
C ALA A 65 42.78 -21.68 18.06
N PRO A 66 42.57 -20.89 16.98
CA PRO A 66 41.26 -20.74 16.35
C PRO A 66 40.82 -22.05 15.71
N VAL A 67 39.81 -22.68 16.31
CA VAL A 67 38.98 -23.69 15.65
C VAL A 67 38.23 -22.99 14.51
N PRO A 68 38.23 -23.51 13.27
CA PRO A 68 37.28 -23.05 12.27
C PRO A 68 35.90 -23.51 12.77
N SER A 69 35.19 -22.60 13.44
CA SER A 69 33.81 -22.81 13.83
C SER A 69 32.98 -22.83 12.55
N SER A 70 32.92 -23.97 11.88
CA SER A 70 31.92 -24.20 10.84
C SER A 70 30.57 -24.31 11.53
N VAL A 71 29.95 -23.16 11.81
CA VAL A 71 28.58 -23.09 12.32
C VAL A 71 27.72 -23.91 11.36
N PRO A 72 27.01 -24.95 11.85
CA PRO A 72 26.19 -25.78 10.99
C PRO A 72 25.10 -24.93 10.36
N CYS A 73 24.76 -25.23 9.11
CA CYS A 73 23.69 -24.52 8.41
C CYS A 73 22.35 -24.77 9.11
N LEU A 74 21.65 -23.69 9.47
CA LEU A 74 20.32 -23.73 10.09
C LEU A 74 19.19 -23.58 9.06
N ALA A 75 19.51 -23.48 7.77
CA ALA A 75 18.51 -23.35 6.73
C ALA A 75 17.69 -24.65 6.61
N PRO A 76 16.36 -24.58 6.52
CA PRO A 76 15.53 -25.74 6.23
C PRO A 76 15.90 -26.39 4.89
N GLU A 77 15.56 -27.67 4.75
CA GLU A 77 15.68 -28.35 3.46
C GLU A 77 14.80 -27.67 2.41
N ALA A 78 15.31 -27.58 1.18
CA ALA A 78 14.62 -26.89 0.10
C ALA A 78 13.33 -27.63 -0.25
N ASN A 79 12.20 -26.91 -0.25
CA ASN A 79 10.89 -27.48 -0.55
C ASN A 79 10.82 -27.99 -1.99
N PHE A 80 10.46 -29.26 -2.17
CA PHE A 80 10.41 -29.90 -3.49
C PHE A 80 9.44 -29.22 -4.48
N MET A 81 8.31 -28.70 -3.99
CA MET A 81 7.34 -27.96 -4.83
C MET A 81 7.96 -26.65 -5.31
N ALA A 82 8.63 -25.92 -4.42
CA ALA A 82 9.30 -24.67 -4.78
C ALA A 82 10.41 -24.91 -5.81
N GLN A 83 11.20 -25.97 -5.66
CA GLN A 83 12.24 -26.33 -6.63
C GLN A 83 11.67 -26.62 -8.02
N ASN A 84 10.57 -27.36 -8.11
CA ASN A 84 9.91 -27.64 -9.38
C ASN A 84 9.41 -26.36 -10.06
N ILE A 85 8.86 -25.41 -9.28
CA ILE A 85 8.43 -24.10 -9.79
C ILE A 85 9.63 -23.30 -10.31
N TYR A 86 10.75 -23.24 -9.56
CA TYR A 86 11.94 -22.51 -10.01
C TYR A 86 12.55 -23.08 -11.28
N GLN A 87 12.59 -24.41 -11.43
CA GLN A 87 13.09 -25.06 -12.66
C GLN A 87 12.24 -24.75 -13.89
N GLN A 88 10.95 -24.47 -13.71
CA GLN A 88 10.05 -24.07 -14.81
C GLN A 88 10.20 -22.59 -15.20
N LEU A 89 10.84 -21.77 -14.36
CA LEU A 89 11.04 -20.33 -14.57
C LEU A 89 12.35 -19.97 -15.30
N ASP A 90 13.20 -20.95 -15.65
CA ASP A 90 14.44 -20.74 -16.40
C ASP A 90 14.24 -20.28 -17.87
N ALA A 91 13.00 -20.23 -18.34
CA ALA A 91 12.64 -19.57 -19.60
C ALA A 91 12.51 -18.05 -19.39
N PRO A 92 12.90 -17.19 -20.36
CA PRO A 92 12.79 -15.74 -20.20
C PRO A 92 11.33 -15.34 -19.89
N VAL A 93 11.10 -14.96 -18.63
CA VAL A 93 9.78 -14.62 -18.09
C VAL A 93 9.33 -13.31 -18.73
N THR A 94 8.60 -13.39 -19.84
CA THR A 94 7.99 -12.23 -20.51
C THR A 94 6.67 -11.80 -19.88
N ALA A 95 6.16 -12.54 -18.89
CA ALA A 95 4.94 -12.19 -18.15
C ALA A 95 4.98 -12.70 -16.71
N SER A 96 4.68 -11.83 -15.74
CA SER A 96 4.43 -12.24 -14.35
C SER A 96 3.14 -13.07 -14.29
N LEU A 97 3.28 -14.39 -14.22
CA LEU A 97 2.17 -15.34 -14.14
C LEU A 97 1.59 -15.51 -12.72
N GLY A 98 2.21 -14.85 -11.74
CA GLY A 98 1.72 -14.76 -10.37
C GLY A 98 2.09 -13.41 -9.76
N THR A 99 1.15 -12.83 -9.02
CA THR A 99 1.38 -11.71 -8.11
C THR A 99 0.83 -12.08 -6.74
N GLY A 100 1.49 -11.61 -5.69
CA GLY A 100 1.04 -11.88 -4.34
C GLY A 100 1.84 -11.11 -3.32
N ASP A 101 1.15 -10.64 -2.30
CA ASP A 101 1.76 -9.98 -1.16
C ASP A 101 2.33 -11.05 -0.22
N LEU A 102 3.57 -10.82 0.22
CA LEU A 102 4.27 -11.65 1.18
C LEU A 102 4.16 -11.01 2.57
N PHE A 103 3.36 -11.62 3.44
CA PHE A 103 3.26 -11.22 4.83
C PHE A 103 4.19 -12.11 5.67
N LEU A 104 5.28 -11.52 6.14
CA LEU A 104 6.26 -12.19 7.00
C LEU A 104 5.95 -11.87 8.45
N SER A 105 6.13 -12.84 9.34
CA SER A 105 5.97 -12.60 10.76
C SER A 105 7.09 -11.70 11.31
N GLU A 106 6.81 -11.03 12.42
CA GLU A 106 7.76 -10.20 13.14
C GLU A 106 9.08 -10.94 13.40
N GLY A 107 10.20 -10.22 13.30
CA GLY A 107 11.55 -10.79 13.49
C GLY A 107 11.99 -11.80 12.43
N PHE A 108 11.39 -11.81 11.22
CA PHE A 108 11.81 -12.77 10.18
C PHE A 108 13.28 -12.64 9.76
N ARG A 109 13.83 -11.43 9.83
CA ARG A 109 15.21 -11.13 9.45
C ARG A 109 16.24 -11.85 10.33
N ASP A 110 15.88 -12.16 11.58
CA ASP A 110 16.76 -12.86 12.52
C ASP A 110 16.77 -14.37 12.32
N ARG A 111 15.78 -14.91 11.59
CA ARG A 111 15.65 -16.36 11.36
C ARG A 111 16.45 -16.87 10.15
N TRP A 112 17.05 -15.97 9.38
CA TRP A 112 17.89 -16.35 8.25
C TRP A 112 19.21 -16.98 8.73
N CYS A 113 19.60 -18.08 8.09
CA CYS A 113 20.92 -18.67 8.31
C CYS A 113 22.02 -17.76 7.75
N ARG A 114 23.04 -17.44 8.56
CA ARG A 114 24.17 -16.56 8.20
C ARG A 114 25.48 -17.33 7.93
N CYS A 115 25.39 -18.61 7.57
CA CYS A 115 26.57 -19.40 7.23
C CYS A 115 27.16 -18.97 5.86
N PRO A 116 28.42 -19.34 5.54
CA PRO A 116 29.09 -18.94 4.31
C PRO A 116 28.37 -19.35 3.00
N SER A 117 27.50 -20.36 3.04
CA SER A 117 26.71 -20.78 1.87
C SER A 117 25.39 -20.02 1.70
N CYS A 118 24.80 -19.51 2.80
CA CYS A 118 23.47 -18.88 2.78
C CYS A 118 23.52 -17.35 2.71
N LEU A 119 24.59 -16.74 3.23
CA LEU A 119 24.70 -15.28 3.31
C LEU A 119 24.83 -14.60 1.92
N PRO A 120 25.67 -15.07 0.97
CA PRO A 120 25.85 -14.40 -0.32
C PRO A 120 24.56 -14.14 -1.12
N PRO A 121 23.62 -15.08 -1.28
CA PRO A 121 22.37 -14.81 -2.00
C PRO A 121 21.42 -13.87 -1.23
N LEU A 122 21.52 -13.80 0.11
CA LEU A 122 20.75 -12.86 0.91
C LEU A 122 21.29 -11.43 0.79
N GLU A 123 22.61 -11.27 0.70
CA GLU A 123 23.25 -9.96 0.48
C GLU A 123 22.91 -9.35 -0.88
N ALA A 124 22.59 -10.18 -1.88
CA ALA A 124 22.06 -9.72 -3.16
C ALA A 124 20.67 -9.06 -3.03
N MET A 125 19.95 -9.29 -1.92
CA MET A 125 18.64 -8.71 -1.62
C MET A 125 18.63 -8.08 -0.21
N PRO A 126 19.20 -6.87 -0.04
CA PRO A 126 19.38 -6.25 1.27
C PRO A 126 18.10 -6.11 2.10
N CYS A 127 16.94 -5.94 1.45
CA CYS A 127 15.62 -5.83 2.08
C CYS A 127 15.23 -7.03 2.97
N LEU A 128 15.82 -8.21 2.72
CA LEU A 128 15.61 -9.42 3.50
C LEU A 128 16.44 -9.47 4.79
N LEU A 129 17.54 -8.70 4.86
CA LEU A 129 18.47 -8.68 5.98
C LEU A 129 18.33 -7.43 6.84
N VAL A 130 18.07 -6.29 6.21
CA VAL A 130 18.00 -4.98 6.86
C VAL A 130 16.57 -4.44 6.71
N GLU A 131 16.08 -3.80 7.77
CA GLU A 131 14.84 -3.05 7.70
C GLU A 131 15.07 -1.75 6.93
N GLU A 132 14.28 -1.54 5.88
CA GLU A 132 14.34 -0.32 5.09
C GLU A 132 13.66 0.81 5.85
N GLU A 133 14.27 2.00 5.82
CA GLU A 133 13.62 3.19 6.34
C GLU A 133 12.31 3.42 5.56
N THR A 134 11.22 3.57 6.29
CA THR A 134 9.95 3.93 5.68
C THR A 134 10.12 5.31 5.06
N TYR A 135 9.99 5.39 3.73
CA TYR A 135 10.01 6.68 3.05
C TYR A 135 8.78 7.48 3.48
N GLU A 136 9.01 8.57 4.19
CA GLU A 136 8.00 9.57 4.48
C GLU A 136 8.12 10.68 3.43
N PRO A 137 7.09 10.88 2.58
CA PRO A 137 7.06 12.03 1.69
C PRO A 137 7.20 13.33 2.50
N PRO A 138 7.87 14.36 1.96
CA PRO A 138 7.89 15.68 2.58
C PRO A 138 6.46 16.15 2.85
N GLU A 139 6.24 16.76 4.00
CA GLU A 139 4.96 17.42 4.30
C GLU A 139 4.69 18.49 3.25
N ASP A 140 3.52 18.44 2.63
CA ASP A 140 3.09 19.51 1.74
C ASP A 140 2.76 20.73 2.61
N PRO A 141 3.34 21.92 2.37
CA PRO A 141 2.99 23.12 3.15
C PRO A 141 1.50 23.46 3.10
N ASP A 142 0.78 22.92 2.12
CA ASP A 142 -0.66 23.08 1.94
C ASP A 142 -1.46 21.91 2.56
N SER A 143 -0.80 20.83 2.99
CA SER A 143 -1.44 19.71 3.69
C SER A 143 -1.81 20.11 5.13
N GLY A 144 -3.07 20.50 5.30
CA GLY A 144 -3.63 20.98 6.57
C GLY A 144 -4.37 22.31 6.46
N LEU A 145 -4.27 22.99 5.31
CA LEU A 145 -5.04 24.20 5.04
C LEU A 145 -6.42 23.86 4.50
N SER A 146 -7.41 24.69 4.82
CA SER A 146 -8.75 24.54 4.26
C SER A 146 -8.77 24.95 2.78
N LEU A 147 -9.77 24.49 2.03
CA LEU A 147 -9.94 24.87 0.62
C LEU A 147 -10.09 26.40 0.48
N GLU A 148 -10.75 27.04 1.44
CA GLU A 148 -10.93 28.48 1.47
C GLU A 148 -9.60 29.22 1.70
N GLU A 149 -8.79 28.76 2.64
CA GLU A 149 -7.47 29.33 2.94
C GLU A 149 -6.52 29.18 1.75
N LEU A 150 -6.54 28.02 1.10
CA LEU A 150 -5.77 27.75 -0.10
C LEU A 150 -6.19 28.68 -1.25
N GLY A 151 -7.51 28.85 -1.42
CA GLY A 151 -8.08 29.77 -2.40
C GLY A 151 -7.70 31.22 -2.13
N MET A 152 -7.75 31.68 -0.88
CA MET A 152 -7.36 33.04 -0.51
C MET A 152 -5.88 33.29 -0.77
N ARG A 153 -5.00 32.36 -0.38
CA ARG A 153 -3.55 32.47 -0.62
C ARG A 153 -3.22 32.51 -2.12
N ALA A 154 -3.95 31.74 -2.93
CA ALA A 154 -3.82 31.79 -4.38
C ALA A 154 -4.27 33.15 -4.96
N LEU A 155 -5.36 33.71 -4.44
CA LEU A 155 -5.87 35.03 -4.85
C LEU A 155 -4.95 36.19 -4.41
N GLU A 156 -4.34 36.11 -3.22
CA GLU A 156 -3.38 37.12 -2.74
C GLU A 156 -2.10 37.19 -3.59
N ARG A 157 -1.69 36.05 -4.16
CA ARG A 157 -0.53 35.98 -5.07
C ARG A 157 -0.80 36.59 -6.44
N LEU A 158 -2.08 36.78 -6.82
CA LEU A 158 -2.44 37.38 -8.10
C LEU A 158 -2.36 38.91 -8.02
N PRO A 159 -1.82 39.58 -9.05
CA PRO A 159 -1.86 41.04 -9.11
C PRO A 159 -3.32 41.52 -9.16
N ARG A 160 -3.63 42.54 -8.35
CA ARG A 160 -5.00 43.04 -8.12
C ARG A 160 -5.78 43.30 -9.41
N ASP A 161 -5.14 43.88 -10.42
CA ASP A 161 -5.80 44.19 -11.69
C ASP A 161 -6.26 42.92 -12.41
N LYS A 162 -5.41 41.88 -12.44
CA LYS A 162 -5.79 40.59 -13.03
C LYS A 162 -6.83 39.84 -12.22
N ALA A 163 -6.84 40.01 -10.90
CA ALA A 163 -7.88 39.45 -10.05
C ALA A 163 -9.25 40.11 -10.36
N ILE A 164 -9.29 41.44 -10.49
CA ILE A 164 -10.51 42.18 -10.84
C ILE A 164 -11.00 41.80 -12.25
N ASP A 165 -10.11 41.79 -13.23
CA ASP A 165 -10.43 41.37 -14.60
C ASP A 165 -10.91 39.92 -14.65
N GLY A 166 -10.29 39.04 -13.87
CA GLY A 166 -10.69 37.64 -13.72
C GLY A 166 -12.09 37.49 -13.13
N ILE A 167 -12.43 38.27 -12.10
CA ILE A 167 -13.78 38.29 -11.50
C ILE A 167 -14.81 38.75 -12.53
N HIS A 168 -14.52 39.81 -13.29
CA HIS A 168 -15.42 40.31 -14.33
C HIS A 168 -15.60 39.28 -15.47
N ALA A 169 -14.51 38.68 -15.95
CA ALA A 169 -14.56 37.65 -16.98
C ALA A 169 -15.35 36.41 -16.52
N PHE A 170 -15.12 35.96 -15.28
CA PHE A 170 -15.85 34.85 -14.68
C PHE A 170 -17.34 35.14 -14.55
N ASN A 171 -17.71 36.33 -14.03
CA ASN A 171 -19.11 36.71 -13.91
C ASN A 171 -19.80 36.81 -15.27
N GLY A 172 -19.13 37.36 -16.29
CA GLY A 172 -19.64 37.38 -17.66
C GLY A 172 -19.88 35.97 -18.22
N MET A 173 -18.88 35.09 -18.12
CA MET A 173 -19.01 33.69 -18.56
C MET A 173 -20.11 32.94 -17.82
N ARG A 174 -20.21 33.12 -16.49
CA ARG A 174 -21.25 32.52 -15.65
C ARG A 174 -22.63 32.97 -16.10
N ASP A 175 -22.84 34.26 -16.29
CA ASP A 175 -24.13 34.81 -16.66
C ASP A 175 -24.56 34.31 -18.05
N ASP A 176 -23.62 34.17 -18.99
CA ASP A 176 -23.89 33.61 -20.31
C ASP A 176 -24.19 32.10 -20.27
N LEU A 177 -23.48 31.34 -19.42
CA LEU A 177 -23.78 29.93 -19.19
C LEU A 177 -25.17 29.75 -18.58
N VAL A 178 -25.54 30.57 -17.59
CA VAL A 178 -26.88 30.55 -16.98
C VAL A 178 -27.96 30.92 -18.00
N LYS A 179 -27.72 31.89 -18.88
CA LYS A 179 -28.65 32.21 -19.99
C LYS A 179 -28.80 31.04 -20.96
N TYR A 180 -27.70 30.37 -21.30
CA TYR A 180 -27.71 29.19 -22.18
C TYR A 180 -28.47 28.01 -21.58
N LEU A 181 -28.32 27.77 -20.27
CA LEU A 181 -28.97 26.66 -19.57
C LEU A 181 -30.43 26.94 -19.14
N ARG A 182 -30.85 28.21 -19.07
CA ARG A 182 -32.22 28.61 -18.72
C ARG A 182 -33.34 27.90 -19.52
N PRO A 183 -33.28 27.80 -20.86
CA PRO A 183 -34.33 27.09 -21.63
C PRO A 183 -34.42 25.61 -21.28
N PHE A 184 -33.30 24.94 -20.97
CA PHE A 184 -33.31 23.53 -20.56
C PHE A 184 -34.11 23.32 -19.27
N ALA A 185 -33.98 24.25 -18.31
CA ALA A 185 -34.75 24.21 -17.07
C ALA A 185 -36.26 24.50 -17.29
N GLN A 186 -36.61 25.33 -18.28
CA GLN A 186 -38.01 25.66 -18.61
C GLN A 186 -38.70 24.53 -19.38
N GLU A 187 -37.97 23.86 -20.28
CA GLU A 187 -38.44 22.73 -21.08
C GLU A 187 -38.40 21.40 -20.32
N GLY A 188 -37.78 21.38 -19.12
CA GLY A 188 -37.59 20.16 -18.33
C GLY A 188 -36.60 19.18 -18.95
N LYS A 189 -35.72 19.65 -19.84
CA LYS A 189 -34.74 18.83 -20.54
C LYS A 189 -33.49 18.64 -19.67
N VAL A 190 -33.04 17.39 -19.53
CA VAL A 190 -31.78 17.07 -18.86
C VAL A 190 -30.60 17.55 -19.71
N VAL A 191 -29.69 18.30 -19.11
CA VAL A 191 -28.47 18.80 -19.76
C VAL A 191 -27.48 17.64 -19.93
N SER A 192 -26.98 17.46 -21.14
CA SER A 192 -25.99 16.42 -21.47
C SER A 192 -24.58 17.00 -21.61
N GLU A 193 -23.56 16.13 -21.60
CA GLU A 193 -22.15 16.55 -21.78
C GLU A 193 -21.93 17.28 -23.11
N THR A 194 -22.59 16.84 -24.19
CA THR A 194 -22.46 17.44 -25.51
C THR A 194 -22.95 18.90 -25.53
N ASP A 195 -24.03 19.21 -24.82
CA ASP A 195 -24.58 20.58 -24.75
C ASP A 195 -23.57 21.54 -24.09
N VAL A 196 -22.91 21.09 -23.03
CA VAL A 196 -21.88 21.87 -22.31
C VAL A 196 -20.64 22.07 -23.19
N ARG A 197 -20.20 21.01 -23.89
CA ARG A 197 -19.05 21.10 -24.81
C ARG A 197 -19.32 22.06 -25.98
N ASP A 198 -20.52 22.03 -26.54
CA ASP A 198 -20.92 22.91 -27.63
C ASP A 198 -20.96 24.38 -27.21
N PHE A 199 -21.42 24.67 -25.99
CA PHE A 199 -21.36 26.02 -25.41
C PHE A 199 -19.92 26.55 -25.36
N PHE A 200 -18.98 25.81 -24.78
CA PHE A 200 -17.58 26.25 -24.69
C PHE A 200 -16.91 26.32 -26.06
N ALA A 201 -17.22 25.42 -26.98
CA ALA A 201 -16.74 25.49 -28.37
C ALA A 201 -17.18 26.82 -29.03
N SER A 202 -18.45 27.20 -28.89
CA SER A 202 -18.97 28.46 -29.43
C SER A 202 -18.26 29.70 -28.86
N LEU A 203 -17.96 29.70 -27.55
CA LEU A 203 -17.22 30.75 -26.84
C LEU A 203 -15.79 30.90 -27.35
N THR A 204 -15.11 29.79 -27.66
CA THR A 204 -13.75 29.86 -28.21
C THR A 204 -13.74 30.40 -29.65
N GLU A 205 -14.76 30.09 -30.45
CA GLU A 205 -14.86 30.57 -31.83
C GLU A 205 -15.19 32.07 -31.90
N THR A 206 -16.04 32.59 -31.01
CA THR A 206 -16.29 34.04 -30.92
C THR A 206 -15.03 34.80 -30.46
N ALA A 207 -14.28 34.25 -29.51
CA ALA A 207 -13.01 34.83 -29.05
C ALA A 207 -11.93 34.84 -30.15
N LYS A 208 -11.85 33.79 -30.99
CA LYS A 208 -10.94 33.77 -32.15
C LYS A 208 -11.32 34.80 -33.21
N LYS A 209 -12.62 35.03 -33.42
CA LYS A 209 -13.12 36.02 -34.37
C LYS A 209 -12.89 37.46 -33.93
N SER A 210 -12.93 37.78 -32.63
CA SER A 210 -12.66 39.14 -32.16
C SER A 210 -11.16 39.51 -32.11
N ARG A 211 -10.27 38.51 -32.19
CA ARG A 211 -8.81 38.68 -32.24
C ARG A 211 -8.24 38.85 -33.65
N ARG A 212 -9.05 38.66 -34.70
CA ARG A 212 -8.70 38.90 -36.11
C ARG A 212 -9.23 40.25 -36.56
#